data_AF-A0A6I3MKZ2-F1
#
_entry.id   AF-A0A6I3MKZ2-F1
#
_cell.length_a   1.000
_cell.length_b   1.000
_cell.length_c   1.000
_cell.angle_alpha   90.00
_cell.angle_beta   90.00
_cell.angle_gamma   90.00
#
_symmetry.space_group_name_H-M   'P 1'
#
loop_
_entity.id
_entity.type
_entity.pdbx_description
1 polymer ?
#
loop_
_entity_poly.entity_id
_entity_poly.type
_entity_poly.pdbx_seq_one_letter_code
_entity_poly.pdbx_strand_id
1 'polypeptide(L)'
;MSEKDWKIFDENYRISREELFLIFPYRANFEELKQLLLESKTDSIFDRRFSNILWRFPISMSDIDFMKLLHFFLLENWHHDHESMIRKFQNYFNEDKKNIKYLMQLLSSLPEFYKYDEDLKYPFIRKIIYAIGAQPEPYNIEALETISQSEDEEIKKLALHQIEKRKRLGRWEANDNE
;
A
#
# COMPACT_ATOMS: atom_id res chain seq x y z
N MET A 1 -3.88 -14.61 18.97
CA MET A 1 -4.61 -13.69 19.89
C MET A 1 -5.80 -14.39 20.50
N SER A 2 -6.18 -14.04 21.73
CA SER A 2 -7.40 -14.53 22.37
C SER A 2 -8.62 -13.69 22.00
N GLU A 3 -9.83 -14.21 22.24
CA GLU A 3 -11.09 -13.46 22.04
C GLU A 3 -11.17 -12.20 22.90
N LYS A 4 -10.57 -12.24 24.10
CA LYS A 4 -10.45 -11.07 24.99
C LYS A 4 -9.62 -9.96 24.37
N ASP A 5 -8.52 -10.32 23.69
CA ASP A 5 -7.67 -9.33 23.02
C ASP A 5 -8.46 -8.65 21.89
N TRP A 6 -9.21 -9.43 21.11
CA TRP A 6 -10.03 -8.88 20.03
C TRP A 6 -11.11 -7.92 20.50
N LYS A 7 -11.72 -8.19 21.65
CA LYS A 7 -12.69 -7.30 22.27
C LYS A 7 -12.09 -5.91 22.53
N ILE A 8 -10.82 -5.83 22.96
CA ILE A 8 -10.12 -4.55 23.14
C ILE A 8 -10.04 -3.79 21.81
N PHE A 9 -9.70 -4.46 20.71
CA PHE A 9 -9.57 -3.83 19.39
C PHE A 9 -10.91 -3.31 18.84
N ASP A 10 -11.98 -4.07 19.08
CA ASP A 10 -13.34 -3.75 18.64
C ASP A 10 -13.96 -2.61 19.47
N GLU A 11 -13.82 -2.64 20.80
CA GLU A 11 -14.32 -1.58 21.69
C GLU A 11 -13.59 -0.25 21.49
N ASN A 12 -12.32 -0.31 21.06
CA ASN A 12 -11.47 0.88 20.88
C ASN A 12 -11.22 1.22 19.41
N TYR A 13 -12.16 0.93 18.51
CA TYR A 13 -11.96 1.02 17.05
C TYR A 13 -11.52 2.39 16.50
N ARG A 14 -11.67 3.48 17.27
CA ARG A 14 -11.35 4.85 16.86
C ARG A 14 -9.97 5.35 17.27
N ILE A 15 -9.25 4.61 18.12
CA ILE A 15 -7.98 5.08 18.67
C ILE A 15 -6.80 4.67 17.79
N SER A 16 -5.75 5.48 17.80
CA SER A 16 -4.50 5.24 17.05
C SER A 16 -3.72 4.05 17.60
N ARG A 17 -2.68 3.65 16.88
CA ARG A 17 -1.74 2.62 17.32
C ARG A 17 -1.06 2.99 18.65
N GLU A 18 -0.67 4.25 18.80
CA GLU A 18 -0.02 4.80 19.98
C GLU A 18 -0.97 4.83 21.18
N GLU A 19 -2.23 5.22 20.95
CA GLU A 19 -3.27 5.20 21.98
C GLU A 19 -3.63 3.76 22.38
N LEU A 20 -3.71 2.83 21.43
CA LEU A 20 -3.99 1.43 21.70
C LEU A 20 -2.89 0.76 22.53
N PHE A 21 -1.63 1.15 22.34
CA PHE A 21 -0.52 0.64 23.14
C PHE A 21 -0.67 0.93 24.64
N LEU A 22 -1.36 2.02 25.02
CA LEU A 22 -1.57 2.37 26.43
C LEU A 22 -2.49 1.39 27.16
N ILE A 23 -3.40 0.73 26.44
CA ILE A 23 -4.36 -0.24 26.99
C ILE A 23 -4.03 -1.69 26.59
N PHE A 24 -3.17 -1.87 25.58
CA PHE A 24 -2.67 -3.15 25.11
C PHE A 24 -1.14 -3.05 24.93
N PRO A 25 -0.36 -3.20 26.01
CA PRO A 25 1.07 -2.89 26.04
C PRO A 25 1.94 -4.00 25.43
N TYR A 26 1.49 -4.58 24.31
CA TYR A 26 2.22 -5.55 23.52
C TYR A 26 2.52 -4.97 22.15
N ARG A 27 3.77 -5.13 21.69
CA ARG A 27 4.22 -4.65 20.38
C ARG A 27 4.68 -5.82 19.53
N ALA A 28 4.04 -6.03 18.39
CA ALA A 28 4.46 -7.05 17.44
C ALA A 28 5.74 -6.61 16.71
N ASN A 29 6.69 -7.53 16.62
CA ASN A 29 7.78 -7.42 15.64
C ASN A 29 7.31 -7.80 14.22
N PHE A 30 8.21 -7.78 13.25
CA PHE A 30 7.88 -8.07 11.85
C PHE A 30 7.23 -9.45 11.65
N GLU A 31 7.85 -10.51 12.18
CA GLU A 31 7.38 -11.88 12.00
C GLU A 31 6.05 -12.10 12.72
N GLU A 32 5.92 -11.57 13.94
CA GLU A 32 4.67 -11.67 14.72
C GLU A 32 3.52 -10.97 14.01
N LEU A 33 3.72 -9.75 13.50
CA LEU A 33 2.66 -9.02 12.80
C LEU A 33 2.29 -9.71 11.49
N LYS A 34 3.29 -10.17 10.73
CA LYS A 34 3.07 -10.93 9.49
C LYS A 34 2.25 -12.19 9.76
N GLN A 35 2.59 -12.93 10.81
CA GLN A 35 1.85 -14.12 11.20
C GLN A 35 0.40 -13.79 11.57
N LEU A 36 0.16 -12.76 12.40
CA LEU A 36 -1.19 -12.33 12.76
C LEU A 36 -2.03 -11.95 11.53
N LEU A 37 -1.44 -11.24 10.58
CA LEU A 37 -2.10 -10.86 9.33
C LEU A 37 -2.45 -12.09 8.49
N LEU A 38 -1.55 -13.06 8.35
CA LEU A 38 -1.83 -14.30 7.62
C LEU A 38 -2.91 -15.15 8.30
N GLU A 39 -2.90 -15.24 9.63
CA GLU A 39 -3.92 -15.96 10.41
C GLU A 39 -5.32 -15.36 10.20
N SER A 40 -5.41 -14.04 10.02
CA SER A 40 -6.68 -13.33 9.80
C SER A 40 -7.46 -13.82 8.57
N LYS A 41 -6.77 -14.40 7.57
CA LYS A 41 -7.37 -14.95 6.35
C LYS A 41 -8.40 -16.05 6.61
N THR A 42 -8.27 -16.76 7.75
CA THR A 42 -9.17 -17.86 8.11
C THR A 42 -10.41 -17.39 8.90
N ASP A 43 -10.48 -16.10 9.26
CA ASP A 43 -11.59 -15.52 10.00
C ASP A 43 -12.80 -15.23 9.08
N SER A 44 -14.01 -15.46 9.58
CA SER A 44 -15.27 -15.08 8.91
C SER A 44 -15.34 -13.59 8.55
N ILE A 45 -14.61 -12.74 9.28
CA ILE A 45 -14.51 -11.29 9.07
C ILE A 45 -13.08 -10.88 8.63
N PHE A 46 -12.41 -11.74 7.86
CA PHE A 46 -10.98 -11.63 7.51
C PHE A 46 -10.56 -10.21 7.11
N ASP A 47 -11.36 -9.51 6.32
CA ASP A 47 -10.98 -8.20 5.78
C ASP A 47 -10.92 -7.12 6.87
N ARG A 48 -11.97 -7.05 7.70
CA ARG A 48 -11.99 -6.17 8.87
C ARG A 48 -10.87 -6.52 9.84
N ARG A 49 -10.61 -7.81 10.01
CA ARG A 49 -9.57 -8.32 10.90
C ARG A 49 -8.18 -7.91 10.44
N PHE A 50 -7.88 -8.17 9.16
CA PHE A 50 -6.65 -7.80 8.50
C PHE A 50 -6.38 -6.29 8.63
N SER A 51 -7.39 -5.46 8.29
CA SER A 51 -7.27 -4.01 8.34
C SER A 51 -6.97 -3.49 9.74
N ASN A 52 -7.69 -4.01 10.75
CA ASN A 52 -7.45 -3.65 12.14
C ASN A 52 -6.04 -4.03 12.61
N ILE A 53 -5.55 -5.22 12.24
CA ILE A 53 -4.19 -5.64 12.58
C ILE A 53 -3.17 -4.71 11.92
N LEU A 54 -3.26 -4.56 10.60
CA LEU A 54 -2.24 -3.87 9.81
C LEU A 54 -2.04 -2.43 10.25
N TRP A 55 -3.14 -1.71 10.49
CA TRP A 55 -3.11 -0.28 10.72
C TRP A 55 -3.09 0.12 12.19
N ARG A 56 -3.60 -0.72 13.10
CA ARG A 56 -3.78 -0.31 14.51
C ARG A 56 -2.98 -1.14 15.51
N PHE A 57 -2.65 -2.39 15.21
CA PHE A 57 -1.92 -3.25 16.15
C PHE A 57 -0.56 -2.61 16.51
N PRO A 58 -0.19 -2.44 17.80
CA PRO A 58 1.07 -1.79 18.17
C PRO A 58 2.28 -2.57 17.65
N ILE A 59 3.27 -1.84 17.10
CA ILE A 59 4.47 -2.43 16.48
C ILE A 59 5.75 -1.96 17.15
N SER A 60 6.79 -2.79 17.09
CA SER A 60 8.15 -2.48 17.53
C SER A 60 9.15 -2.39 16.37
N MET A 61 8.68 -2.52 15.13
CA MET A 61 9.51 -2.52 13.93
C MET A 61 9.74 -1.11 13.35
N SER A 62 10.79 -0.98 12.54
CA SER A 62 11.08 0.25 11.80
C SER A 62 10.09 0.50 10.66
N ASP A 63 10.04 1.73 10.16
CA ASP A 63 9.28 2.08 8.96
C ASP A 63 9.73 1.29 7.72
N ILE A 64 11.03 0.99 7.62
CA ILE A 64 11.58 0.16 6.54
C ILE A 64 11.01 -1.26 6.59
N ASP A 65 10.93 -1.85 7.78
CA ASP A 65 10.38 -3.20 7.94
C ASP A 65 8.87 -3.22 7.77
N PHE A 66 8.17 -2.18 8.23
CA PHE A 66 6.74 -2.01 7.95
C PHE A 66 6.48 -1.86 6.45
N MET A 67 7.31 -1.10 5.71
CA MET A 67 7.22 -0.99 4.26
C MET A 67 7.41 -2.34 3.56
N LYS A 68 8.37 -3.16 3.99
CA LYS A 68 8.54 -4.55 3.47
C LYS A 68 7.30 -5.41 3.73
N LEU A 69 6.64 -5.21 4.88
CA LEU A 69 5.39 -5.90 5.19
C LEU A 69 4.28 -5.46 4.23
N LEU A 70 4.17 -4.16 3.95
CA LEU A 70 3.25 -3.64 2.95
C LEU A 70 3.55 -4.17 1.54
N HIS A 71 4.81 -4.31 1.14
CA HIS A 71 5.16 -4.94 -0.14
C HIS A 71 4.64 -6.38 -0.26
N PHE A 72 4.77 -7.17 0.81
CA PHE A 72 4.30 -8.54 0.84
C PHE A 72 2.78 -8.59 0.65
N PHE A 73 2.03 -7.83 1.45
CA PHE A 73 0.58 -7.87 1.40
C PHE A 73 -0.03 -7.08 0.23
N LEU A 74 0.68 -6.13 -0.37
CA LEU A 74 0.23 -5.48 -1.61
C LEU A 74 0.02 -6.49 -2.75
N LEU A 75 0.70 -7.64 -2.71
CA LEU A 75 0.60 -8.70 -3.72
C LEU A 75 -0.33 -9.85 -3.27
N GLU A 76 -0.96 -9.73 -2.10
CA GLU A 76 -1.86 -10.74 -1.55
C GLU A 76 -3.33 -10.36 -1.82
N ASN A 77 -3.91 -10.94 -2.87
CA ASN A 77 -5.22 -10.52 -3.41
C ASN A 77 -6.45 -10.95 -2.57
N TRP A 78 -6.27 -11.45 -1.36
CA TRP A 78 -7.38 -11.95 -0.53
C TRP A 78 -7.99 -10.90 0.40
N HIS A 79 -7.43 -9.69 0.51
CA HIS A 79 -7.96 -8.58 1.32
C HIS A 79 -8.26 -7.32 0.48
N HIS A 80 -8.97 -6.34 1.03
CA HIS A 80 -9.37 -5.11 0.33
C HIS A 80 -8.54 -3.87 0.68
N ASP A 81 -7.54 -3.97 1.55
CA ASP A 81 -6.71 -2.83 2.00
C ASP A 81 -5.75 -2.23 0.96
N HIS A 82 -5.74 -2.75 -0.28
CA HIS A 82 -4.83 -2.33 -1.34
C HIS A 82 -4.81 -0.81 -1.55
N GLU A 83 -5.97 -0.14 -1.54
CA GLU A 83 -6.01 1.33 -1.71
C GLU A 83 -5.34 2.09 -0.58
N SER A 84 -5.51 1.63 0.66
CA SER A 84 -4.87 2.20 1.85
C SER A 84 -3.35 2.03 1.76
N MET A 85 -2.88 0.87 1.30
CA MET A 85 -1.46 0.59 1.09
C MET A 85 -0.87 1.47 -0.04
N ILE A 86 -1.53 1.55 -1.19
CA ILE A 86 -1.12 2.41 -2.32
C ILE A 86 -1.01 3.86 -1.85
N ARG A 87 -1.96 4.34 -1.04
CA ARG A 87 -1.92 5.70 -0.48
C ARG A 87 -0.70 5.91 0.42
N LYS A 88 -0.28 4.91 1.19
CA LYS A 88 0.98 4.97 1.98
C LYS A 88 2.20 5.07 1.07
N PHE A 89 2.28 4.29 0.00
CA PHE A 89 3.36 4.42 -0.99
C PHE A 89 3.37 5.77 -1.69
N GLN A 90 2.21 6.37 -1.94
CA GLN A 90 2.15 7.69 -2.57
C GLN A 90 2.61 8.83 -1.63
N ASN A 91 2.21 8.77 -0.35
CA ASN A 91 2.31 9.93 0.55
C ASN A 91 3.40 9.83 1.61
N TYR A 92 3.84 8.62 1.96
CA TYR A 92 4.76 8.39 3.08
C TYR A 92 5.99 7.58 2.67
N PHE A 93 5.78 6.48 1.95
CA PHE A 93 6.85 5.65 1.40
C PHE A 93 7.07 6.00 -0.08
N ASN A 94 7.40 7.26 -0.38
CA ASN A 94 7.57 7.75 -1.75
C ASN A 94 9.04 8.07 -2.11
N GLU A 95 9.97 7.67 -1.25
CA GLU A 95 11.41 7.93 -1.44
C GLU A 95 12.21 6.66 -1.79
N ASP A 96 11.59 5.47 -1.78
CA ASP A 96 12.26 4.21 -2.15
C ASP A 96 11.84 3.73 -3.55
N LYS A 97 12.77 3.83 -4.51
CA LYS A 97 12.56 3.35 -5.89
C LYS A 97 12.14 1.88 -5.98
N LYS A 98 12.45 1.04 -4.98
CA LYS A 98 12.01 -0.37 -4.95
C LYS A 98 10.50 -0.51 -4.94
N ASN A 99 9.77 0.49 -4.42
CA ASN A 99 8.30 0.51 -4.41
C ASN A 99 7.71 0.42 -5.81
N ILE A 100 8.39 1.00 -6.82
CA ILE A 100 7.95 0.96 -8.22
C ILE A 100 7.77 -0.48 -8.69
N LYS A 101 8.70 -1.38 -8.36
CA LYS A 101 8.60 -2.80 -8.74
C LYS A 101 7.30 -3.44 -8.24
N TYR A 102 6.94 -3.21 -6.98
CA TYR A 102 5.74 -3.79 -6.37
C TYR A 102 4.46 -3.16 -6.92
N LEU A 103 4.45 -1.83 -7.15
CA LEU A 103 3.33 -1.14 -7.79
C LEU A 103 3.12 -1.59 -9.24
N MET A 104 4.20 -1.83 -9.99
CA MET A 104 4.13 -2.38 -11.36
C MET A 104 3.61 -3.82 -11.36
N GLN A 105 4.04 -4.65 -10.41
CA GLN A 105 3.51 -6.01 -10.26
C GLN A 105 2.01 -6.00 -9.95
N LEU A 106 1.56 -5.11 -9.05
CA LEU A 106 0.14 -4.93 -8.78
C LEU A 106 -0.62 -4.48 -10.03
N LEU A 107 -0.08 -3.52 -10.80
CA LEU A 107 -0.70 -3.05 -12.04
C LEU A 107 -0.87 -4.17 -13.08
N SER A 108 0.12 -5.06 -13.20
CA SER A 108 0.07 -6.21 -14.13
C SER A 108 -0.85 -7.34 -13.66
N SER A 109 -1.18 -7.40 -12.37
CA SER A 109 -1.98 -8.46 -11.78
C SER A 109 -2.94 -7.90 -10.73
N LEU A 110 -3.91 -7.12 -11.19
CA LEU A 110 -4.91 -6.50 -10.33
C LEU A 110 -5.66 -7.56 -9.48
N PRO A 111 -6.02 -7.23 -8.22
CA PRO A 111 -6.91 -8.08 -7.43
C PRO A 111 -8.24 -8.27 -8.16
N GLU A 112 -8.81 -9.47 -8.07
CA GLU A 112 -9.98 -9.87 -8.85
C GLU A 112 -11.18 -8.92 -8.67
N PHE A 113 -11.33 -8.37 -7.47
CA PHE A 113 -12.36 -7.39 -7.11
C PHE A 113 -12.35 -6.14 -8.02
N TYR A 114 -11.18 -5.70 -8.48
CA TYR A 114 -11.05 -4.52 -9.35
C TYR A 114 -11.01 -4.87 -10.83
N LYS A 115 -10.89 -6.15 -11.20
CA LYS A 115 -10.48 -6.53 -12.55
C LYS A 115 -11.61 -6.45 -13.58
N TYR A 116 -12.84 -6.73 -13.18
CA TYR A 116 -13.99 -6.89 -14.11
C TYR A 116 -15.05 -5.79 -14.00
N ASP A 117 -14.92 -4.89 -13.03
CA ASP A 117 -15.82 -3.75 -12.88
C ASP A 117 -15.07 -2.50 -13.35
N GLU A 118 -15.45 -1.93 -14.49
CA GLU A 118 -14.77 -0.76 -15.06
C GLU A 118 -14.86 0.48 -14.15
N ASP A 119 -15.96 0.61 -13.39
CA ASP A 119 -16.16 1.71 -12.44
C ASP A 119 -15.22 1.60 -11.24
N LEU A 120 -14.68 0.40 -10.97
CA LEU A 120 -13.68 0.16 -9.93
C LEU A 120 -12.25 0.08 -10.49
N LYS A 121 -12.08 -0.55 -11.67
CA LYS A 121 -10.81 -0.86 -12.33
C LYS A 121 -9.98 0.40 -12.54
N TYR A 122 -10.50 1.36 -13.29
CA TYR A 122 -9.71 2.54 -13.69
C TYR A 122 -9.45 3.50 -12.52
N PRO A 123 -10.37 3.74 -11.57
CA PRO A 123 -10.04 4.45 -10.35
C PRO A 123 -8.94 3.79 -9.52
N PHE A 124 -8.92 2.46 -9.45
CA PHE A 124 -7.87 1.71 -8.77
C PHE A 124 -6.52 1.82 -9.50
N ILE A 125 -6.49 1.61 -10.82
CA ILE A 125 -5.29 1.78 -11.65
C ILE A 125 -4.73 3.20 -11.53
N ARG A 126 -5.58 4.22 -11.56
CA ARG A 126 -5.18 5.62 -11.38
C ARG A 126 -4.40 5.82 -10.08
N LYS A 127 -4.85 5.20 -8.97
CA LYS A 127 -4.15 5.28 -7.67
C LYS A 127 -2.77 4.65 -7.76
N ILE A 128 -2.63 3.49 -8.43
CA ILE A 128 -1.33 2.84 -8.65
C ILE A 128 -0.40 3.75 -9.45
N ILE A 129 -0.86 4.28 -10.60
CA ILE A 129 -0.09 5.18 -11.46
C ILE A 129 0.34 6.45 -10.70
N TYR A 130 -0.54 6.99 -9.87
CA TYR A 130 -0.24 8.17 -9.06
C TYR A 130 0.81 7.88 -7.98
N ALA A 131 0.72 6.71 -7.34
CA ALA A 131 1.75 6.25 -6.40
C ALA A 131 3.10 6.02 -7.08
N ILE A 132 3.13 5.48 -8.30
CA ILE A 132 4.36 5.36 -9.12
C ILE A 132 4.95 6.74 -9.39
N GLY A 133 4.13 7.69 -9.87
CA GLY A 133 4.61 9.04 -10.13
C GLY A 133 5.04 9.82 -8.87
N ALA A 134 4.67 9.38 -7.68
CA ALA A 134 5.15 9.95 -6.44
C ALA A 134 6.55 9.42 -6.05
N GLN A 135 6.97 8.27 -6.58
CA GLN A 135 8.31 7.69 -6.31
C GLN A 135 9.43 8.57 -6.90
N PRO A 136 10.70 8.34 -6.53
CA PRO A 136 11.82 9.19 -6.97
C PRO A 136 12.06 9.17 -8.48
N GLU A 137 12.51 10.32 -9.00
CA GLU A 137 13.07 10.46 -10.35
C GLU A 137 14.50 9.89 -10.42
N PRO A 138 14.97 9.39 -11.59
CA PRO A 138 14.24 9.27 -12.86
C PRO A 138 13.33 8.03 -12.94
N TYR A 139 13.42 7.12 -11.97
CA TYR A 139 12.80 5.79 -12.02
C TYR A 139 11.28 5.82 -12.19
N ASN A 140 10.61 6.79 -11.57
CA ASN A 140 9.17 6.99 -11.74
C ASN A 140 8.80 7.33 -13.20
N ILE A 141 9.58 8.17 -13.88
CA ILE A 141 9.35 8.56 -15.28
C ILE A 141 9.57 7.36 -16.18
N GLU A 142 10.66 6.61 -16.01
CA GLU A 142 10.94 5.39 -16.78
C GLU A 142 9.78 4.37 -16.67
N ALA A 143 9.25 4.19 -15.45
CA ALA A 143 8.10 3.32 -15.22
C ALA A 143 6.82 3.86 -15.89
N LEU A 144 6.54 5.16 -15.79
CA LEU A 144 5.39 5.78 -16.44
C LEU A 144 5.49 5.73 -17.97
N GLU A 145 6.68 5.91 -18.54
CA GLU A 145 6.94 5.76 -19.97
C GLU A 145 6.64 4.33 -20.42
N THR A 146 7.05 3.34 -19.63
CA THR A 146 6.70 1.92 -19.88
C THR A 146 5.18 1.71 -19.87
N ILE A 147 4.46 2.27 -18.88
CA ILE A 147 2.99 2.17 -18.80
C ILE A 147 2.32 2.89 -19.98
N SER A 148 2.90 3.99 -20.47
CA SER A 148 2.35 4.75 -21.60
C SER A 148 2.36 3.99 -22.94
N GLN A 149 3.08 2.87 -23.02
CA GLN A 149 3.06 1.96 -24.17
C GLN A 149 1.93 0.92 -24.10
N SER A 150 1.01 1.03 -23.13
CA SER A 150 -0.14 0.13 -23.03
C SER A 150 -1.10 0.30 -24.22
N GLU A 151 -1.66 -0.83 -24.69
CA GLU A 151 -2.76 -0.87 -25.67
C GLU A 151 -4.11 -0.47 -25.05
N ASP A 152 -4.21 -0.41 -23.71
CA ASP A 152 -5.38 0.11 -23.01
C ASP A 152 -5.30 1.65 -22.98
N GLU A 153 -6.11 2.30 -23.82
CA GLU A 153 -6.06 3.76 -24.03
C GLU A 153 -6.32 4.57 -22.76
N GLU A 154 -7.12 4.07 -21.81
CA GLU A 154 -7.34 4.75 -20.53
C GLU A 154 -6.09 4.65 -19.63
N ILE A 155 -5.43 3.49 -19.57
CA ILE A 155 -4.16 3.31 -18.85
C ILE A 155 -3.08 4.23 -19.44
N LYS A 156 -2.94 4.22 -20.76
CA LYS A 156 -2.00 5.07 -21.50
C LYS A 156 -2.21 6.55 -21.20
N LYS A 157 -3.46 7.03 -21.29
CA LYS A 157 -3.84 8.41 -20.97
C LYS A 157 -3.51 8.79 -19.53
N LEU A 158 -3.75 7.90 -18.57
CA LEU A 158 -3.41 8.12 -17.16
C LEU A 158 -1.89 8.26 -16.97
N ALA A 159 -1.08 7.42 -17.62
CA ALA A 159 0.38 7.50 -17.54
C ALA A 159 0.91 8.78 -18.16
N LEU A 160 0.47 9.13 -19.37
CA LEU A 160 0.86 10.37 -20.05
C LEU A 160 0.49 11.62 -19.23
N HIS A 161 -0.72 11.63 -18.66
CA HIS A 161 -1.14 12.72 -17.77
C HIS A 161 -0.21 12.87 -16.57
N GLN A 162 0.18 11.75 -15.96
CA GLN A 162 1.07 11.77 -14.80
C GLN A 162 2.49 12.24 -15.17
N ILE A 163 3.02 11.83 -16.33
CA ILE A 163 4.30 12.34 -16.86
C ILE A 163 4.25 13.87 -17.01
N GLU A 164 3.21 14.40 -17.65
CA GLU A 164 3.05 15.85 -17.85
C GLU A 164 2.83 16.60 -16.52
N LYS A 165 2.20 15.97 -15.54
CA LYS A 165 2.12 16.52 -14.18
C LYS A 165 3.51 16.59 -13.54
N ARG A 166 4.32 15.55 -13.64
CA ARG A 166 5.68 15.51 -13.05
C ARG A 166 6.61 16.53 -13.69
N LYS A 167 6.61 16.65 -15.02
CA LYS A 167 7.37 17.70 -15.73
C LYS A 167 7.05 19.10 -15.23
N ARG A 168 5.78 19.39 -14.93
CA ARG A 168 5.33 20.69 -14.41
C ARG A 168 5.73 20.96 -12.96
N LEU A 169 5.87 19.93 -12.14
CA LEU A 169 6.27 20.07 -10.74
C LEU A 169 7.77 20.29 -10.56
N GLY A 170 8.58 20.10 -11.62
CA GLY A 170 10.04 20.15 -11.55
C GLY A 170 10.63 18.84 -11.06
N ARG A 171 11.94 18.65 -11.27
CA ARG A 171 12.65 17.44 -10.82
C ARG A 171 12.59 17.37 -9.30
N TRP A 172 12.10 16.26 -8.77
CA TRP A 172 12.47 15.84 -7.42
C TRP A 172 13.94 15.44 -7.51
N GLU A 173 14.85 16.40 -7.32
CA GLU A 173 16.23 16.07 -6.97
C GLU A 173 16.15 15.40 -5.60
N ALA A 174 16.12 14.05 -5.59
CA ALA A 174 16.69 13.35 -4.47
C ALA A 174 18.11 13.91 -4.37
N ASN A 175 18.39 14.68 -3.32
CA ASN A 175 19.74 15.15 -3.07
C ASN A 175 20.63 13.92 -3.11
N ASP A 176 21.38 13.77 -4.20
CA ASP A 176 22.59 12.96 -4.27
C ASP A 176 23.58 13.66 -3.33
N ASN A 177 23.36 13.52 -2.03
CA ASN A 177 24.39 13.83 -1.05
C ASN A 177 25.36 12.66 -1.09
N GLU A 178 26.48 12.95 -1.75
CA GLU A 178 27.81 12.35 -1.63
C GLU A 178 28.14 11.83 -0.21
#